data_AF-A0A7K1T9V7-F1
#
_entry.id   AF-A0A7K1T9V7-F1
#
_cell.length_a   1.000
_cell.length_b   1.000
_cell.length_c   1.000
_cell.angle_alpha   90.00
_cell.angle_beta   90.00
_cell.angle_gamma   90.00
#
_symmetry.space_group_name_H-M   'P 1'
#
loop_
_entity.id
_entity.type
_entity.pdbx_description
1 polymer ?
#
loop_
_entity_poly.entity_id
_entity_poly.type
_entity_poly.pdbx_seq_one_letter_code
_entity_poly.pdbx_strand_id
1 'polypeptide(L)'
;MHPAIFWQLTLAEFDRMCRGYHRRQTEGWRRTRLLATVLVNLHRDAKTPALSPEELLPLPGDTLPEAAPDLTPEDVEALWALLDERDAAILT
;
A
#
# COMPACT_ATOMS: atom_id res chain seq x y z
N MET A 1 19.22 3.62 -15.54
CA MET A 1 19.94 2.40 -15.09
C MET A 1 20.48 1.73 -16.34
N HIS A 2 21.79 1.51 -16.48
CA HIS A 2 22.35 0.93 -17.70
C HIS A 2 22.02 -0.58 -17.75
N PRO A 3 21.47 -1.13 -18.85
CA PRO A 3 21.05 -2.53 -18.92
C PRO A 3 22.17 -3.54 -18.60
N ALA A 4 23.43 -3.19 -18.87
CA ALA A 4 24.57 -4.06 -18.57
C ALA A 4 24.80 -4.31 -17.06
N ILE A 5 24.33 -3.41 -16.18
CA ILE A 5 24.45 -3.59 -14.72
C ILE A 5 23.45 -4.62 -14.21
N PHE A 6 22.27 -4.72 -14.86
CA PHE A 6 21.23 -5.67 -14.48
C PHE A 6 21.72 -7.14 -14.55
N TRP A 7 22.48 -7.48 -15.60
CA TRP A 7 23.01 -8.84 -15.80
C TRP A 7 24.22 -9.19 -14.91
N GLN A 8 24.75 -8.22 -14.16
CA GLN A 8 25.88 -8.43 -13.24
C GLN A 8 25.44 -8.65 -11.79
N LEU A 9 24.15 -8.42 -11.50
CA LEU A 9 23.60 -8.61 -10.16
C LEU A 9 23.13 -10.04 -9.98
N THR A 10 23.44 -10.62 -8.82
CA THR A 10 22.75 -11.81 -8.35
C THR A 10 21.29 -11.47 -8.02
N LEU A 11 20.40 -12.47 -8.07
CA LEU A 11 18.99 -12.27 -7.69
C LEU A 11 18.84 -11.70 -6.28
N ALA A 12 19.73 -12.08 -5.36
CA ALA A 12 19.73 -11.59 -3.99
C ALA A 12 20.16 -10.11 -3.89
N GLU A 13 21.04 -9.63 -4.76
CA GLU A 13 21.40 -8.21 -4.83
C GLU A 13 20.29 -7.39 -5.47
N PHE A 14 19.68 -7.91 -6.54
CA PHE A 14 18.53 -7.29 -7.19
C PHE A 14 17.35 -7.12 -6.22
N ASP A 15 16.98 -8.18 -5.48
CA ASP A 15 15.94 -8.13 -4.44
C ASP A 15 16.24 -7.06 -3.38
N ARG A 16 17.49 -7.00 -2.89
CA ARG A 16 17.90 -5.96 -1.93
C ARG A 16 17.78 -4.55 -2.50
N MET A 17 18.14 -4.34 -3.77
CA MET A 17 17.98 -3.06 -4.44
C MET A 17 16.51 -2.66 -4.56
N CYS A 18 15.64 -3.59 -4.96
CA CYS A 18 14.20 -3.35 -5.01
C CYS A 18 13.65 -2.97 -3.63
N ARG A 19 14.00 -3.72 -2.58
CA ARG A 19 13.60 -3.40 -1.20
C ARG A 19 14.07 -2.01 -0.78
N GLY A 20 15.32 -1.66 -1.09
CA GLY A 20 15.87 -0.34 -0.81
C GLY A 20 15.12 0.77 -1.54
N TYR A 21 14.79 0.56 -2.82
CA TYR A 21 14.00 1.49 -3.62
C TYR A 21 12.60 1.70 -3.03
N HIS A 22 11.89 0.62 -2.71
CA HIS A 22 10.56 0.70 -2.09
C HIS A 22 10.60 1.43 -0.75
N ARG A 23 11.58 1.12 0.12
CA ARG A 23 11.77 1.85 1.39
C ARG A 23 11.99 3.33 1.17
N ARG A 24 12.84 3.72 0.21
CA ARG A 24 13.10 5.12 -0.11
C ARG A 24 11.84 5.85 -0.57
N GLN A 25 11.03 5.21 -1.39
CA GLN A 25 9.75 5.77 -1.84
C GLN A 25 8.80 5.97 -0.64
N THR A 26 8.64 4.94 0.20
CA THR A 26 7.78 5.02 1.39
C THR A 26 8.23 6.12 2.35
N GLU A 27 9.53 6.28 2.58
CA GLU A 27 10.06 7.36 3.44
C GLU A 27 9.79 8.76 2.87
N GLY A 28 9.78 8.91 1.55
CA GLY A 28 9.32 10.15 0.90
C GLY A 28 7.85 10.44 1.23
N TRP A 29 7.00 9.43 1.11
CA TRP A 29 5.58 9.54 1.43
C TRP A 29 5.30 9.80 2.91
N ARG A 30 6.10 9.23 3.83
CA ARG A 30 5.99 9.48 5.28
C ARG A 30 6.19 10.95 5.62
N ARG A 31 7.15 11.62 4.98
CA ARG A 31 7.38 13.07 5.17
C ARG A 31 6.22 13.90 4.64
N THR A 32 5.75 13.60 3.42
CA THR A 32 4.59 14.27 2.83
C THR A 32 3.35 14.11 3.70
N ARG A 33 3.12 12.89 4.20
CA ARG A 33 2.01 12.56 5.10
C ARG A 33 2.05 13.37 6.38
N LEU A 34 3.21 13.42 7.05
CA LEU A 34 3.37 14.19 8.28
C LEU A 34 3.01 15.67 8.07
N LEU A 35 3.50 16.29 7.00
CA LEU A 35 3.18 17.68 6.66
C LEU A 35 1.68 17.87 6.41
N ALA A 36 1.06 16.97 5.65
CA ALA A 36 -0.36 17.00 5.40
C ALA A 36 -1.18 16.87 6.69
N THR A 37 -0.80 15.96 7.60
CA THR A 37 -1.47 15.78 8.90
C THR A 37 -1.42 17.02 9.77
N VAL A 38 -0.28 17.71 9.82
CA VAL A 38 -0.16 18.97 10.56
C VAL A 38 -1.12 20.01 9.98
N LEU A 39 -1.14 20.16 8.65
CA LEU A 39 -2.04 21.11 7.98
C LEU A 39 -3.51 20.77 8.22
N VAL A 40 -3.90 19.51 8.09
CA VAL A 40 -5.28 19.06 8.30
C VAL A 40 -5.70 19.31 9.76
N ASN A 41 -4.86 18.94 10.73
CA ASN A 41 -5.18 19.15 12.14
C ASN A 41 -5.22 20.62 12.54
N LEU A 42 -4.45 21.50 11.88
CA LEU A 42 -4.52 22.94 12.08
C LEU A 42 -5.90 23.51 11.67
N HIS A 43 -6.54 22.92 10.66
CA HIS A 43 -7.85 23.36 10.17
C HIS A 43 -9.03 22.67 10.87
N ARG A 44 -8.78 21.84 11.89
CA ARG A 44 -9.83 21.17 12.66
C ARG A 44 -10.36 22.04 13.79
N ASP A 45 -11.60 21.80 14.17
CA ASP A 45 -12.20 22.41 15.36
C ASP A 45 -11.52 21.92 16.63
N ALA A 46 -11.45 22.79 17.64
CA ALA A 46 -10.80 22.50 18.93
C ALA A 46 -11.41 21.30 19.70
N LYS A 47 -12.64 20.89 19.35
CA LYS A 47 -13.33 19.73 19.94
C LYS A 47 -13.11 18.43 19.15
N THR A 48 -12.53 18.51 17.96
CA THR A 48 -12.26 17.34 17.13
C THR A 48 -10.87 16.81 17.49
N PRO A 49 -10.73 15.51 17.81
CA PRO A 49 -9.43 14.93 18.08
C PRO A 49 -8.51 15.05 16.86
N ALA A 50 -7.23 15.28 17.11
CA ALA A 50 -6.21 15.32 16.07
C ALA A 50 -6.03 13.92 15.48
N LEU A 51 -5.93 13.84 14.14
CA LEU A 51 -5.56 12.58 13.48
C LEU A 51 -4.06 12.34 13.60
N SER A 52 -3.69 11.08 13.77
CA SER A 52 -2.33 10.61 13.51
C SER A 52 -2.02 10.59 12.00
N PRO A 53 -0.73 10.61 11.63
CA PRO A 53 -0.34 10.44 10.23
C PRO A 53 -0.90 9.17 9.59
N GLU A 54 -0.84 8.05 10.30
CA GLU A 54 -1.26 6.73 9.84
C GLU A 54 -2.78 6.67 9.56
N GLU A 55 -3.58 7.37 10.37
CA GLU A 55 -5.04 7.50 10.15
C GLU A 55 -5.38 8.41 8.96
N LEU A 56 -4.53 9.41 8.66
CA LEU A 56 -4.77 10.30 7.53
C LEU A 56 -4.49 9.62 6.18
N LEU A 57 -3.37 8.90 6.09
CA LEU A 57 -2.95 8.22 4.86
C LEU A 57 -2.18 6.94 5.20
N PRO A 58 -2.81 5.74 5.13
CA PRO A 58 -2.12 4.49 5.42
C PRO A 58 -1.04 4.21 4.35
N LEU A 59 0.15 3.80 4.79
CA LEU A 59 1.27 3.46 3.90
C LEU A 59 1.70 1.98 4.07
N PRO A 60 2.33 1.38 3.04
CA PRO A 60 2.86 0.04 3.15
C PRO A 60 3.86 -0.10 4.30
N GLY A 61 3.63 -1.07 5.18
CA GLY A 61 4.49 -1.36 6.34
C GLY A 61 4.09 -0.63 7.63
N ASP A 62 3.04 0.19 7.60
CA ASP A 62 2.38 0.59 8.84
C ASP A 62 1.68 -0.62 9.45
N THR A 63 1.67 -0.72 10.79
CA THR A 63 0.79 -1.65 11.49
C THR A 63 -0.63 -1.20 11.22
N LEU A 64 -1.26 -1.83 10.22
CA LEU A 64 -2.67 -1.61 9.94
C LEU A 64 -3.45 -1.94 11.22
N PRO A 65 -4.45 -1.14 11.62
CA PRO A 65 -5.44 -1.61 12.58
C PRO A 65 -6.00 -2.94 12.05
N GLU A 66 -6.22 -3.87 12.98
CA GLU A 66 -6.66 -5.28 12.82
C GLU A 66 -7.02 -5.66 11.38
N ALA A 67 -6.24 -6.59 10.80
CA ALA A 67 -6.44 -7.09 9.46
C ALA A 67 -7.94 -7.40 9.23
N ALA A 68 -8.45 -7.02 8.04
CA ALA A 68 -9.76 -7.47 7.61
C ALA A 68 -9.87 -8.98 7.87
N PRO A 69 -11.03 -9.48 8.35
CA PRO A 69 -11.18 -10.88 8.70
C PRO A 69 -10.70 -11.76 7.55
N ASP A 70 -9.98 -12.83 7.87
CA ASP A 70 -9.54 -13.80 6.88
C ASP A 70 -10.75 -14.23 6.04
N LEU A 71 -10.57 -14.25 4.70
CA LEU A 71 -11.62 -14.71 3.79
C LEU A 71 -12.02 -16.12 4.18
N THR A 72 -13.31 -16.33 4.39
CA THR A 72 -13.85 -17.67 4.58
C THR A 72 -13.82 -18.43 3.25
N PRO A 73 -13.89 -19.78 3.28
CA PRO A 73 -14.04 -20.56 2.05
C PRO A 73 -15.24 -20.12 1.19
N GLU A 74 -16.32 -19.65 1.82
CA GLU A 74 -17.51 -19.13 1.16
C GLU A 74 -17.23 -17.80 0.43
N ASP A 75 -16.45 -16.91 1.03
CA ASP A 75 -16.04 -15.65 0.38
C ASP A 75 -15.17 -15.90 -0.85
N VAL A 76 -14.31 -16.93 -0.79
CA VAL A 76 -13.45 -17.32 -1.91
C VAL A 76 -14.30 -17.89 -3.05
N GLU A 77 -15.28 -18.73 -2.75
CA GLU A 77 -16.19 -19.29 -3.76
C GLU A 77 -17.04 -18.20 -4.44
N ALA A 78 -17.56 -17.25 -3.66
CA ALA A 78 -18.28 -16.09 -4.19
C ALA A 78 -17.39 -15.21 -5.09
N LEU A 79 -16.12 -15.03 -4.74
CA LEU A 79 -15.16 -14.29 -5.56
C LEU A 79 -14.89 -15.00 -6.90
N TRP A 80 -14.73 -16.33 -6.88
CA TRP A 80 -14.53 -17.10 -8.11
C TRP A 80 -15.74 -17.01 -9.04
N ALA A 81 -16.96 -17.15 -8.51
CA ALA A 81 -18.17 -17.01 -9.30
C ALA A 81 -18.28 -15.62 -9.96
N LEU A 82 -17.92 -14.55 -9.23
CA LEU A 82 -17.92 -13.19 -9.77
C LEU A 82 -16.86 -12.99 -10.87
N LEU A 83 -15.69 -13.62 -10.75
CA LEU A 83 -14.65 -13.56 -11.77
C LEU A 83 -15.08 -14.32 -13.04
N ASP A 84 -15.68 -15.50 -12.89
CA ASP A 84 -16.19 -16.28 -14.02
C ASP A 84 -17.29 -15.53 -14.79
N GLU A 85 -18.20 -14.83 -14.08
CA GLU A 85 -19.22 -13.98 -14.71
C GLU A 85 -18.61 -12.80 -15.46
N ARG A 86 -17.56 -12.16 -14.91
CA ARG A 86 -16.87 -11.06 -15.58
C ARG A 86 -16.11 -11.51 -16.82
N ASP A 87 -15.46 -12.67 -16.76
CA ASP A 87 -14.73 -13.24 -17.89
C ASP A 87 -15.68 -13.64 -19.02
N ALA A 88 -16.85 -14.18 -18.68
CA ALA A 88 -17.92 -14.44 -19.65
C ALA A 88 -18.42 -13.16 -20.34
N ALA A 89 -18.54 -12.05 -19.59
CA ALA A 89 -19.00 -10.77 -20.13
C ALA A 89 -17.96 -10.04 -21.01
N ILE A 90 -16.67 -10.36 -20.89
CA ILE A 90 -15.60 -9.79 -21.73
C ILE A 90 -15.46 -10.56 -23.06
N LEU A 91 -15.96 -11.80 -23.13
CA LEU A 91 -15.89 -12.69 -24.29
C LEU A 91 -17.13 -12.65 -25.20
N THR A 92 -18.16 -11.90 -24.84
CA THR A 92 -19.37 -11.60 -25.66
C THR A 92 -19.35 -10.17 -26.19
#